data_AF-A0AAU1TWW4-F1
#
_entry.id   AF-A0AAU1TWW4-F1
#
_cell.length_a   1.000
_cell.length_b   1.000
_cell.length_c   1.000
_cell.angle_alpha   90.00
_cell.angle_beta   90.00
_cell.angle_gamma   90.00
#
_symmetry.space_group_name_H-M   'P 1'
#
loop_
_entity.id
_entity.type
_entity.pdbx_description
1 polymer ?
#
loop_
_entity_poly.entity_id
_entity_poly.type
_entity_poly.pdbx_seq_one_letter_code
_entity_poly.pdbx_strand_id
1 'polypeptide(L)'
;MDASSTLRILNVDPRQLPPAPATTSGAEAFARISHTPQPCVACGRPATTTRIVEVPQTGSRWIDTCTPHMIATTKTAATRAPESQVLASLRDAVRHAGIEAALLTAPLTEAECSRG
;
A
#
# COMPACT_ATOMS: atom_id res chain seq x y z
N MET A 1 -1.63 -2.62 8.77
CA MET A 1 -0.58 -3.67 8.68
C MET A 1 0.26 -3.53 9.92
N ASP A 2 0.60 -4.61 10.62
CA ASP A 2 1.47 -4.52 11.80
C ASP A 2 2.92 -4.13 11.41
N ALA A 3 3.70 -3.67 12.38
CA ALA A 3 5.07 -3.20 12.17
C ALA A 3 5.98 -4.28 11.60
N SER A 4 5.87 -5.52 12.07
CA SER A 4 6.74 -6.63 11.66
C SER A 4 6.52 -7.00 10.19
N SER A 5 5.26 -7.03 9.75
CA SER A 5 4.91 -7.26 8.34
C SER A 5 5.45 -6.16 7.42
N THR A 6 5.39 -4.89 7.86
CA THR A 6 5.98 -3.78 7.12
C THR A 6 7.48 -3.96 6.95
N LEU A 7 8.20 -4.22 8.04
CA LEU A 7 9.66 -4.32 8.02
C LEU A 7 10.15 -5.50 7.20
N ARG A 8 9.40 -6.61 7.21
CA ARG A 8 9.65 -7.76 6.32
C ARG A 8 9.51 -7.38 4.85
N ILE A 9 8.44 -6.67 4.47
CA ILE A 9 8.22 -6.24 3.06
C ILE A 9 9.33 -5.28 2.61
N LEU A 10 9.79 -4.40 3.49
CA LEU A 10 10.86 -3.45 3.19
C LEU A 10 12.27 -4.05 3.28
N ASN A 11 12.40 -5.29 3.80
CA ASN A 11 13.67 -5.93 4.10
C ASN A 11 14.59 -5.06 4.99
N VAL A 12 14.03 -4.49 6.06
CA VAL A 12 14.74 -3.57 6.98
C VAL A 12 14.92 -4.21 8.35
N ASP A 13 16.13 -4.12 8.90
CA ASP A 13 16.40 -4.46 10.30
C ASP A 13 15.78 -3.41 11.23
N PRO A 14 14.87 -3.79 12.15
CA PRO A 14 14.27 -2.85 13.09
C PRO A 14 15.28 -2.05 13.93
N ARG A 15 16.48 -2.59 14.18
CA ARG A 15 17.54 -1.93 14.96
C ARG A 15 18.17 -0.74 14.22
N GLN A 16 18.03 -0.69 12.90
CA GLN A 16 18.56 0.39 12.07
C GLN A 16 17.59 1.57 11.97
N LEU A 17 16.38 1.46 12.51
CA LEU A 17 15.40 2.52 12.45
C LEU A 17 15.72 3.65 13.43
N PRO A 18 15.57 4.92 13.01
CA PRO A 18 15.73 6.06 13.91
C PRO A 18 14.74 5.99 15.09
N PRO A 19 15.16 6.36 16.31
CA PRO A 19 14.25 6.47 17.44
C PRO A 19 13.17 7.53 17.16
N ALA A 20 11.93 7.23 17.53
CA ALA A 20 10.82 8.16 17.44
C ALA A 20 10.27 8.51 18.84
N PRO A 21 9.61 9.66 19.00
CA PRO A 21 8.80 9.89 20.19
C PRO A 21 7.64 8.89 20.25
N ALA A 22 7.05 8.69 21.43
CA ALA A 22 5.89 7.80 21.59
C ALA A 22 4.65 8.31 20.82
N THR A 23 4.53 9.63 20.67
CA THR A 23 3.47 10.29 19.91
C THR A 23 4.06 11.44 19.11
N THR A 24 3.40 11.79 18.01
CA THR A 24 3.75 12.96 17.19
C THR A 24 2.48 13.58 16.62
N SER A 25 2.50 14.89 16.43
CA SER A 25 1.46 15.59 15.70
C SER A 25 1.64 15.42 14.18
N GLY A 26 0.56 15.59 13.42
CA GLY A 26 0.64 15.60 11.96
C GLY A 26 1.57 16.67 11.40
N ALA A 27 1.67 17.83 12.07
CA ALA A 27 2.56 18.92 11.67
C ALA A 27 4.04 18.54 11.83
N GLU A 28 4.41 17.87 12.92
CA GLU A 28 5.78 17.39 13.15
C GLU A 28 6.18 16.30 12.15
N ALA A 29 5.27 15.35 11.90
CA ALA A 29 5.46 14.32 10.88
C ALA A 29 5.64 14.95 9.48
N PHE A 30 4.84 15.97 9.15
CA PHE A 30 4.97 16.69 7.88
C PHE A 30 6.29 17.47 7.79
N ALA A 31 6.71 18.15 8.86
CA ALA A 31 7.97 18.89 8.90
C ALA A 31 9.18 17.99 8.61
N ARG A 32 9.17 16.76 9.15
CA ARG A 32 10.21 15.73 8.95
C ARG A 32 10.42 15.35 7.48
N ILE A 33 9.36 15.33 6.67
CA ILE A 33 9.45 14.97 5.24
C ILE A 33 9.50 16.17 4.29
N SER A 34 9.17 17.38 4.76
CA SER A 34 9.04 18.55 3.89
C SER A 34 10.28 19.43 3.83
N HIS A 35 10.93 19.69 4.97
CA HIS A 35 12.07 20.61 5.04
C HIS A 35 13.42 19.92 4.87
N THR A 36 13.56 18.73 5.46
CA THR A 36 14.78 17.91 5.42
C THR A 36 14.40 16.44 5.28
N PRO A 37 13.90 16.04 4.09
CA PRO A 37 13.38 14.70 3.87
C PRO A 37 14.43 13.65 4.25
N GLN A 38 14.06 12.80 5.20
CA GLN A 38 14.89 11.69 5.63
C GLN A 38 15.05 10.67 4.50
N PRO A 39 16.16 9.92 4.43
CA PRO A 39 16.31 8.86 3.45
C PRO A 39 15.29 7.76 3.70
N CYS A 40 14.74 7.20 2.61
CA CYS A 40 13.88 6.04 2.67
C CYS A 40 14.64 4.85 3.27
N VAL A 41 14.07 4.24 4.31
CA VAL A 41 14.72 3.13 5.03
C VAL A 41 15.03 1.91 4.16
N ALA A 42 14.35 1.75 3.02
CA ALA A 42 14.53 0.62 2.10
C ALA A 42 15.51 0.90 0.95
N CYS A 43 15.65 2.16 0.50
CA CYS A 43 16.42 2.46 -0.73
C CYS A 43 17.22 3.76 -0.71
N GLY A 44 17.23 4.51 0.40
CA GLY A 44 18.00 5.74 0.55
C GLY A 44 17.44 6.97 -0.17
N ARG A 45 16.53 6.82 -1.14
CA ARG A 45 15.89 7.96 -1.82
C ARG A 45 15.12 8.85 -0.84
N PRO A 46 14.96 10.17 -1.10
CA PRO A 46 14.19 11.05 -0.22
C PRO A 46 12.80 10.48 0.09
N ALA A 47 12.46 10.39 1.38
CA ALA A 47 11.17 9.93 1.83
C ALA A 47 10.09 10.99 1.53
N THR A 48 8.92 10.51 1.12
CA THR A 48 7.72 11.33 0.88
C THR A 48 6.65 11.07 1.94
N THR A 49 6.92 10.16 2.87
CA THR A 49 5.99 9.69 3.89
C THR A 49 6.77 9.21 5.09
N THR A 50 6.25 9.53 6.27
CA THR A 50 6.80 9.10 7.55
C THR A 50 5.70 8.58 8.46
N ARG A 51 6.03 7.61 9.31
CA ARG A 51 5.14 7.11 10.37
C ARG A 51 5.94 6.54 11.52
N ILE A 52 5.32 6.49 12.69
CA ILE A 52 5.86 5.85 13.87
C ILE A 52 5.31 4.43 13.95
N VAL A 53 6.17 3.47 14.27
CA VAL A 53 5.77 2.10 14.59
C VAL A 53 6.36 1.66 15.92
N GLU A 54 5.61 0.86 16.66
CA GLU A 54 6.13 0.18 17.84
C GLU A 54 6.88 -1.08 17.42
N VAL A 55 8.15 -1.15 17.81
CA VAL A 55 9.01 -2.30 17.55
C VAL A 55 9.30 -3.00 18.90
N PRO A 56 9.06 -4.32 19.02
CA PRO A 56 9.41 -5.05 20.21
C PRO A 56 10.87 -4.83 20.60
N GLN A 57 11.14 -4.62 21.89
CA GLN A 57 12.49 -4.43 22.47
C GLN A 57 13.19 -3.11 22.15
N THR A 58 12.83 -2.41 21.06
CA THR A 58 13.48 -1.14 20.66
C THR A 58 12.59 0.09 20.78
N GLY A 59 11.31 -0.09 21.11
CA GLY A 59 10.32 0.98 21.31
C GLY A 59 9.85 1.63 20.01
N SER A 60 9.33 2.86 20.12
CA SER A 60 8.83 3.66 19.01
C SER A 60 9.94 4.02 18.02
N ARG A 61 9.72 3.75 16.73
CA ARG A 61 10.69 3.96 15.64
C ARG A 61 10.07 4.65 14.45
N TRP A 62 10.86 5.50 13.78
CA TRP A 62 10.46 6.14 12.53
C TRP A 62 10.62 5.17 11.37
N ILE A 63 9.61 5.11 10.50
CA ILE A 63 9.68 4.54 9.16
C ILE A 63 9.46 5.66 8.17
N ASP A 64 10.54 6.08 7.53
CA ASP A 64 10.56 7.05 6.44
C ASP A 64 10.60 6.28 5.11
N THR A 65 9.63 6.49 4.22
CA THR A 65 9.53 5.76 2.94
C THR A 65 9.33 6.69 1.75
N CYS A 66 9.88 6.32 0.60
CA CYS A 66 9.52 6.95 -0.67
C CYS A 66 8.21 6.35 -1.20
N THR A 67 7.54 7.07 -2.10
CA THR A 67 6.20 6.70 -2.61
C THR A 67 6.09 5.24 -3.06
N PRO A 68 7.03 4.66 -3.84
CA PRO A 68 6.95 3.25 -4.22
C PRO A 68 6.95 2.27 -3.03
N HIS A 69 7.79 2.50 -2.03
CA HIS A 69 7.88 1.64 -0.84
C HIS A 69 6.72 1.86 0.13
N MET A 70 6.15 3.06 0.15
CA MET A 70 4.88 3.30 0.84
C MET A 70 3.75 2.50 0.18
N ILE A 71 3.63 2.55 -1.15
CA ILE A 71 2.57 1.80 -1.86
C ILE A 71 2.72 0.30 -1.60
N ALA A 72 3.96 -0.23 -1.62
CA ALA A 72 4.23 -1.64 -1.35
C ALA A 72 3.83 -2.10 0.07
N THR A 73 3.81 -1.18 1.05
CA THR A 73 3.51 -1.49 2.46
C THR A 73 2.12 -1.03 2.90
N THR A 74 1.51 -0.12 2.15
CA THR A 74 0.13 0.27 2.34
C THR A 74 -0.70 -0.91 1.84
N LYS A 75 -1.47 -1.52 2.74
CA LYS A 75 -2.56 -2.38 2.29
C LYS A 75 -3.41 -1.49 1.39
N THR A 76 -3.44 -1.73 0.08
CA THR A 76 -4.63 -1.40 -0.71
C THR A 76 -5.75 -1.95 0.14
N ALA A 77 -6.59 -1.09 0.72
CA ALA A 77 -7.65 -1.50 1.61
C ALA A 77 -8.44 -2.52 0.81
N ALA A 78 -8.18 -3.79 1.11
CA ALA A 78 -8.73 -4.84 0.32
C ALA A 78 -10.17 -4.86 0.82
N THR A 79 -11.05 -4.21 0.08
CA THR A 79 -12.37 -4.75 -0.21
C THR A 79 -12.16 -6.12 -0.88
N ARG A 80 -11.53 -7.05 -0.15
CA ARG A 80 -11.38 -8.44 -0.52
C ARG A 80 -12.66 -9.09 -0.04
N ALA A 81 -13.75 -8.80 -0.75
CA ALA A 81 -14.74 -9.84 -0.90
C ALA A 81 -13.98 -11.10 -1.37
N PRO A 82 -14.21 -12.28 -0.79
CA PRO A 82 -13.66 -13.51 -1.32
C PRO A 82 -13.88 -13.57 -2.83
N GLU A 83 -12.93 -14.11 -3.57
CA GLU A 83 -13.03 -14.20 -5.03
C GLU A 83 -14.36 -14.83 -5.47
N SER A 84 -14.83 -15.82 -4.72
CA SER A 84 -16.15 -16.43 -4.91
C SER A 84 -17.31 -15.44 -4.79
N GLN A 85 -17.24 -14.49 -3.85
CA GLN A 85 -18.23 -13.43 -3.67
C GLN A 85 -18.17 -12.41 -4.81
N VAL A 86 -16.97 -12.01 -5.23
CA VAL A 86 -16.78 -11.12 -6.39
C VAL A 86 -17.35 -11.77 -7.66
N LEU A 87 -17.01 -13.03 -7.91
CA LEU A 87 -17.50 -13.79 -9.06
C LEU A 87 -19.01 -14.04 -9.00
N ALA A 88 -19.58 -14.20 -7.81
CA ALA A 88 -21.03 -14.34 -7.64
C ALA A 88 -21.74 -13.02 -7.99
N SER A 89 -21.27 -11.89 -7.43
CA SER A 89 -21.80 -10.57 -7.76
C SER A 89 -21.68 -10.24 -9.24
N LEU A 90 -20.57 -10.62 -9.88
CA LEU A 90 -20.40 -10.46 -11.31
C LEU A 90 -21.41 -11.32 -12.10
N ARG A 91 -21.56 -12.61 -11.76
CA ARG A 91 -22.54 -13.48 -12.40
C ARG A 91 -23.98 -12.97 -12.26
N ASP A 92 -24.32 -12.41 -11.10
CA ASP A 92 -25.65 -11.83 -10.87
C ASP A 92 -25.87 -10.57 -11.70
N ALA A 93 -24.86 -9.68 -11.78
CA ALA A 93 -24.94 -8.48 -12.61
C ALA A 93 -25.09 -8.83 -14.11
N VAL A 94 -24.35 -9.83 -14.58
CA VAL A 94 -24.39 -10.31 -15.97
C VAL A 94 -25.77 -10.90 -16.30
N ARG A 95 -26.33 -11.71 -15.39
CA ARG A 95 -27.69 -12.24 -15.53
C ARG A 95 -28.73 -11.12 -15.55
N HIS A 96 -28.58 -10.12 -14.68
CA HIS A 96 -29.50 -8.99 -14.60
C HIS A 96 -29.45 -8.12 -15.87
N ALA A 97 -28.26 -7.93 -16.43
CA ALA A 97 -28.06 -7.16 -17.65
C ALA A 97 -28.43 -7.95 -18.93
N GLY A 98 -28.77 -9.23 -18.83
CA GLY A 98 -29.06 -10.09 -19.99
C GLY A 98 -27.86 -10.27 -20.93
N ILE A 99 -26.64 -10.07 -20.41
CA ILE A 99 -25.41 -10.22 -21.19
C ILE A 99 -25.10 -11.71 -21.27
N GLU A 100 -24.92 -12.24 -22.48
CA GLU A 100 -24.41 -13.60 -22.63
C GLU A 100 -23.00 -13.69 -22.05
N ALA A 101 -22.81 -14.58 -21.08
CA ALA A 101 -21.53 -14.74 -20.39
C ALA A 101 -20.34 -15.04 -21.33
N ALA A 102 -20.61 -15.57 -22.53
CA ALA A 102 -19.63 -15.79 -23.59
C ALA A 102 -18.96 -14.49 -24.07
N LEU A 103 -19.65 -13.34 -23.96
CA LEU A 103 -19.12 -12.02 -24.34
C LEU A 103 -18.07 -11.49 -23.35
N LEU A 104 -18.01 -12.03 -22.13
CA LEU A 104 -17.04 -11.63 -21.10
C LEU A 104 -15.72 -12.40 -21.18
N THR A 105 -15.74 -13.56 -21.83
CA THR A 105 -14.54 -14.37 -22.09
C THR A 105 -14.06 -14.24 -23.53
N ALA A 106 -14.79 -13.50 -24.37
CA ALA A 106 -14.34 -13.15 -25.70
C ALA A 106 -13.10 -12.26 -25.58
N PRO A 107 -12.02 -12.55 -26.33
CA PRO A 107 -10.89 -11.64 -26.39
C PRO A 107 -11.39 -10.30 -26.93
N LEU A 108 -10.94 -9.20 -26.29
CA LEU A 108 -11.20 -7.86 -26.80
C LEU A 108 -10.74 -7.79 -28.26
N THR A 109 -11.62 -7.29 -29.13
CA THR A 109 -11.28 -7.15 -30.54
C THR A 109 -10.29 -5.99 -30.71
N GLU A 110 -9.43 -6.04 -31.73
CA GLU A 110 -8.42 -4.99 -31.97
C GLU A 110 -9.02 -3.58 -32.11
N ALA A 111 -10.31 -3.49 -32.48
CA ALA A 111 -11.08 -2.25 -32.59
C ALA A 111 -11.44 -1.61 -31.23
N GLU A 112 -11.47 -2.40 -30.15
CA GLU A 112 -11.78 -1.94 -28.79
C GLU A 112 -10.51 -1.49 -28.06
N CYS A 113 -9.36 -2.09 -28.36
CA CYS A 113 -8.06 -1.70 -27.81
C CYS A 113 -7.54 -0.34 -28.30
N SER A 114 -8.06 0.17 -29.42
CA SER A 114 -7.57 1.38 -30.08
C SER A 114 -8.30 2.67 -29.70
N ARG A 115 -9.28 2.62 -28.78
CA ARG A 115 -9.99 3.79 -28.25
C ARG A 115 -9.63 4.16 -26.81
N GLY A 116 -8.57 3.56 -26.26
CA GLY A 116 -8.00 3.87 -24.95
C GLY A 116 -7.02 5.03 -24.98
#